data_AF-A0A8S9WYN3-F1
#
_entry.id   AF-A0A8S9WYN3-F1
#
_cell.length_a   1.000
_cell.length_b   1.000
_cell.length_c   1.000
_cell.angle_alpha   90.00
_cell.angle_beta   90.00
_cell.angle_gamma   90.00
#
_symmetry.space_group_name_H-M   'P 1'
#
loop_
_entity.id
_entity.type
_entity.pdbx_description
1 polymer ?
#
loop_
_entity_poly.entity_id
_entity_poly.type
_entity_poly.pdbx_seq_one_letter_code
_entity_poly.pdbx_strand_id
1 'polypeptide(L)'
;MNPRRPHGAYTLFVKEQWRNRDLNVPFVEYSKEIANRWNNMDEGEKSTWHVRAAREKKKVQGRSAPLAKRLAQPIKRPRTAYIFFSMDRRQMVMREHPNSSFAETTRILGRMWAKLTTQEKGKYTKRAEADKRRYEREIKKIPIRRPHGAYTLFVREQWKNRNLDVSFTSYSKEVANRWSNMNEREKTIWHERAEREKSRIVLESPRSAPIPKRKKQSTKRPRTAFIFFCMDKRQMVLRENPNSSFAETARILGNMWTQLTSSEKETYTKRAEADKKRYEREIKNNTKQASTTKRGRPVGYRNNRNEESTSRSNESSSIWSDVCEGRLLPITLF
;
A
#
# COMPACT_ATOMS: atom_id res chain seq x y z
N MET A 1 17.22 -4.66 -15.91
CA MET A 1 17.36 -6.08 -16.24
C MET A 1 17.40 -6.87 -14.94
N ASN A 2 16.48 -7.82 -14.74
CA ASN A 2 16.57 -8.73 -13.59
C ASN A 2 17.87 -9.53 -13.69
N PRO A 3 18.63 -9.71 -12.59
CA PRO A 3 19.82 -10.55 -12.62
C PRO A 3 19.40 -11.97 -13.02
N ARG A 4 19.93 -12.45 -14.16
CA ARG A 4 19.66 -13.82 -14.65
C ARG A 4 20.13 -14.81 -13.58
N ARG A 5 19.30 -15.82 -13.28
CA ARG A 5 19.67 -16.89 -12.35
C ARG A 5 20.94 -17.59 -12.90
N PRO A 6 21.92 -17.92 -12.04
CA PRO A 6 23.09 -18.69 -12.47
C PRO A 6 22.64 -20.06 -12.98
N HIS A 7 23.28 -20.54 -14.05
CA HIS A 7 22.95 -21.82 -14.66
C HIS A 7 23.58 -22.96 -13.86
N GLY A 8 22.90 -24.12 -13.80
CA GLY A 8 23.46 -25.35 -13.26
C GLY A 8 24.45 -26.01 -14.23
N ALA A 9 25.20 -27.01 -13.75
CA ALA A 9 26.20 -27.73 -14.54
C ALA A 9 25.62 -28.31 -15.84
N TYR A 10 24.51 -29.06 -15.73
CA TYR A 10 23.78 -29.58 -16.90
C TYR A 10 23.33 -28.47 -17.85
N THR A 11 22.82 -27.35 -17.33
CA THR A 11 22.35 -26.25 -18.18
C THR A 11 23.49 -25.54 -18.92
N LEU A 12 24.70 -25.48 -18.35
CA LEU A 12 25.88 -24.97 -19.03
C LEU A 12 26.37 -25.93 -20.10
N PHE A 13 26.42 -27.22 -19.78
CA PHE A 13 26.74 -28.27 -20.73
C PHE A 13 25.80 -28.23 -21.94
N VAL A 14 24.49 -28.28 -21.69
CA VAL A 14 23.46 -28.17 -22.73
C VAL A 14 23.67 -26.93 -23.58
N LYS A 15 23.87 -25.76 -22.97
CA LYS A 15 24.12 -24.50 -23.70
C LYS A 15 25.36 -24.51 -24.58
N GLU A 16 26.38 -25.26 -24.20
CA GLU A 16 27.60 -25.39 -24.99
C GLU A 16 27.36 -26.31 -26.18
N GLN A 17 26.67 -27.43 -25.97
CA GLN A 17 26.27 -28.34 -27.04
C GLN A 17 25.37 -27.63 -28.06
N TRP A 18 24.40 -26.84 -27.61
CA TRP A 18 23.54 -26.06 -28.52
C TRP A 18 24.27 -24.98 -29.32
N ARG A 19 25.46 -24.51 -28.90
CA ARG A 19 26.25 -23.57 -29.73
C ARG A 19 26.93 -24.27 -30.90
N ASN A 20 27.19 -25.57 -30.75
CA ASN A 20 27.94 -26.38 -31.72
C ASN A 20 27.04 -27.44 -32.36
N ARG A 21 25.73 -27.18 -32.42
CA ARG A 21 24.73 -28.11 -32.94
C ARG A 21 24.70 -28.08 -34.47
N ASP A 22 24.57 -29.26 -35.07
CA ASP A 22 24.17 -29.41 -36.46
C ASP A 22 22.68 -29.07 -36.64
N LEU A 23 22.39 -28.09 -37.50
CA LEU A 23 21.04 -27.59 -37.76
C LEU A 23 20.15 -28.62 -38.47
N ASN A 24 20.74 -29.66 -39.07
CA ASN A 24 20.01 -30.72 -39.76
C ASN A 24 19.36 -31.73 -38.82
N VAL A 25 19.76 -31.79 -37.55
CA VAL A 25 19.14 -32.69 -36.55
C VAL A 25 17.92 -31.99 -35.91
N PRO A 26 16.74 -32.63 -35.91
CA PRO A 26 15.54 -32.12 -35.24
C PRO A 26 15.77 -31.81 -33.76
N PHE A 27 15.17 -30.72 -33.27
CA PHE A 27 15.33 -30.22 -31.90
C PHE A 27 15.08 -31.31 -30.83
N VAL A 28 14.04 -32.13 -31.03
CA VAL A 28 13.61 -33.15 -30.08
C VAL A 28 14.63 -34.30 -30.00
N GLU A 29 15.20 -34.70 -31.13
CA GLU A 29 16.18 -35.78 -31.22
C GLU A 29 17.52 -35.36 -30.63
N TYR A 30 18.00 -34.17 -31.00
CA TYR A 30 19.24 -33.60 -30.46
C TYR A 30 19.14 -33.36 -28.95
N SER A 31 17.96 -32.96 -28.44
CA SER A 31 17.75 -32.82 -27.00
C SER A 31 17.82 -34.15 -26.25
N LYS A 32 17.32 -35.25 -26.83
CA LYS A 32 17.44 -36.60 -26.24
C LYS A 32 18.89 -37.06 -26.27
N GLU A 33 19.61 -36.78 -27.35
CA GLU A 33 21.02 -37.10 -27.50
C GLU A 33 21.90 -36.39 -26.46
N ILE A 34 21.71 -35.09 -26.24
CA ILE A 34 22.44 -34.34 -25.20
C ILE A 34 22.16 -34.90 -23.80
N ALA A 35 20.90 -35.26 -23.51
CA ALA A 35 20.53 -35.84 -22.23
C ALA A 35 21.23 -37.21 -22.01
N ASN A 36 21.26 -38.06 -23.04
CA ASN A 36 21.95 -39.34 -23.00
C ASN A 36 23.46 -39.17 -22.83
N ARG A 37 24.07 -38.21 -23.56
CA ARG A 37 25.49 -37.85 -23.41
C ARG A 37 25.81 -37.38 -21.99
N TRP A 38 24.94 -36.57 -21.37
CA TRP A 38 25.11 -36.16 -19.99
C TRP A 38 25.00 -37.32 -19.00
N ASN A 39 24.03 -38.22 -19.19
CA ASN A 39 23.85 -39.36 -18.29
C ASN A 39 25.03 -40.33 -18.33
N ASN A 40 25.55 -40.61 -19.53
CA ASN A 40 26.66 -41.53 -19.77
C ASN A 40 28.06 -40.91 -19.60
N MET A 41 28.14 -39.61 -19.31
CA MET A 41 29.40 -38.90 -19.05
C MET A 41 30.04 -39.37 -17.74
N ASP A 42 31.37 -39.49 -17.72
CA ASP A 42 32.13 -39.85 -16.53
C ASP A 42 32.00 -38.78 -15.43
N GLU A 43 32.11 -39.19 -14.16
CA GLU A 43 31.97 -38.29 -13.01
C GLU A 43 33.08 -37.22 -13.00
N GLY A 44 34.27 -37.54 -13.51
CA GLY A 44 35.37 -36.58 -13.69
C GLY A 44 35.01 -35.45 -14.67
N GLU A 45 34.37 -35.80 -15.78
CA GLU A 45 33.91 -34.83 -16.78
C GLU A 45 32.74 -33.98 -16.28
N LYS A 46 31.75 -34.60 -15.61
CA LYS A 46 30.65 -33.87 -14.94
C LYS A 46 31.19 -32.88 -13.90
N SER A 47 32.21 -33.27 -13.14
CA SER A 47 32.84 -32.42 -12.12
C SER A 47 33.36 -31.10 -12.71
N THR A 48 33.93 -31.12 -13.92
CA THR A 48 34.39 -29.88 -14.60
C THR A 48 33.25 -28.88 -14.83
N TRP A 49 32.06 -29.38 -15.21
CA TRP A 49 30.85 -28.58 -15.38
C TRP A 49 30.31 -28.07 -14.04
N HIS A 50 30.40 -28.87 -12.97
CA HIS A 50 30.06 -28.45 -11.62
C HIS A 50 30.97 -27.33 -11.11
N VAL A 51 32.29 -27.42 -11.33
CA VAL A 51 33.26 -26.37 -10.99
C VAL A 51 32.98 -25.09 -11.79
N ARG A 52 32.68 -25.21 -13.09
CA ARG A 52 32.34 -24.06 -13.94
C ARG A 52 31.04 -23.39 -13.51
N ALA A 53 30.00 -24.16 -13.20
CA ALA A 53 28.74 -23.66 -12.65
C ALA A 53 28.95 -22.98 -11.28
N ALA A 54 29.80 -23.56 -10.42
CA ALA A 54 30.16 -22.96 -9.13
C ALA A 54 30.90 -21.63 -9.30
N ARG A 55 31.80 -21.52 -10.29
CA ARG A 55 32.53 -20.28 -10.62
C ARG A 55 31.57 -19.21 -11.15
N GLU A 56 30.64 -19.55 -12.04
CA GLU A 56 29.60 -18.61 -12.51
C GLU A 56 28.69 -18.15 -11.38
N LYS A 57 28.25 -19.07 -10.52
CA LYS A 57 27.45 -18.77 -9.33
C LYS A 57 28.18 -17.79 -8.41
N LYS A 58 29.47 -18.01 -8.12
CA LYS A 58 30.30 -17.08 -7.35
C LYS A 58 30.43 -15.70 -8.01
N LYS A 59 30.59 -15.62 -9.34
CA LYS A 59 30.65 -14.32 -10.08
C LYS A 59 29.33 -13.55 -10.00
N VAL A 60 28.19 -14.22 -10.18
CA VAL A 60 26.87 -13.60 -10.08
C VAL A 60 26.58 -13.19 -8.63
N GLN A 61 26.93 -14.06 -7.67
CA GLN A 61 26.75 -13.80 -6.23
C GLN A 61 27.61 -12.62 -5.77
N GLY A 62 28.90 -12.56 -6.16
CA GLY A 62 29.82 -11.48 -5.86
C GLY A 62 29.45 -10.12 -6.49
N ARG A 63 28.76 -10.10 -7.64
CA ARG A 63 28.17 -8.86 -8.19
C ARG A 63 26.88 -8.45 -7.48
N SER A 64 26.09 -9.43 -7.04
CA SER A 64 24.81 -9.19 -6.37
C SER A 64 24.95 -8.80 -4.89
N ALA A 65 25.98 -9.27 -4.18
CA ALA A 65 26.16 -9.02 -2.75
C ALA A 65 26.50 -7.55 -2.40
N PRO A 66 27.42 -6.85 -3.10
CA PRO A 66 27.64 -5.41 -2.90
C PRO A 66 26.43 -4.58 -3.30
N LEU A 67 25.72 -4.99 -4.35
CA LEU A 67 24.47 -4.34 -4.78
C LEU A 67 23.38 -4.51 -3.72
N ALA A 68 23.23 -5.71 -3.15
CA ALA A 68 22.31 -5.99 -2.06
C ALA A 68 22.67 -5.19 -0.80
N LYS A 69 23.95 -5.13 -0.41
CA LYS A 69 24.43 -4.32 0.71
C LYS A 69 24.19 -2.81 0.49
N ARG A 70 24.34 -2.32 -0.75
CA ARG A 70 24.06 -0.93 -1.13
C ARG A 70 22.56 -0.61 -1.18
N LEU A 71 21.73 -1.57 -1.61
CA LEU A 71 20.27 -1.45 -1.59
C LEU A 71 19.68 -1.63 -0.18
N ALA A 72 20.39 -2.32 0.72
CA ALA A 72 20.03 -2.47 2.12
C ALA A 72 20.30 -1.20 2.96
N GLN A 73 21.16 -0.29 2.47
CA GLN A 73 21.29 1.03 3.11
C GLN A 73 20.05 1.86 2.80
N PRO A 74 19.34 2.37 3.82
CA PRO A 74 18.12 3.13 3.60
C PRO A 74 18.44 4.37 2.76
N ILE A 75 17.77 4.49 1.61
CA ILE A 75 17.92 5.67 0.74
C ILE A 75 17.52 6.90 1.55
N LYS A 76 18.49 7.78 1.78
CA LYS A 76 18.26 9.03 2.51
C LYS A 76 17.32 9.92 1.71
N ARG A 77 16.41 10.59 2.41
CA ARG A 77 15.46 11.54 1.79
C ARG A 77 16.22 12.64 1.03
N PRO A 78 15.63 13.18 -0.05
CA PRO A 78 16.28 14.26 -0.79
C PRO A 78 16.39 15.49 0.11
N ARG A 79 17.56 16.11 0.12
CA ARG A 79 17.86 17.31 0.89
C ARG A 79 17.21 18.52 0.22
N THR A 80 16.72 19.43 1.05
CA THR A 80 16.15 20.70 0.59
C THR A 80 17.24 21.74 0.34
N ALA A 81 16.90 22.83 -0.35
CA ALA A 81 17.81 23.93 -0.62
C ALA A 81 18.42 24.50 0.68
N TYR A 82 17.59 24.66 1.72
CA TYR A 82 18.05 25.09 3.05
C TYR A 82 19.06 24.12 3.68
N ILE A 83 18.89 22.81 3.52
CA ILE A 83 19.84 21.82 4.07
C ILE A 83 21.19 21.91 3.37
N PHE A 84 21.22 22.14 2.06
CA PHE A 84 22.48 22.38 1.36
C PHE A 84 23.13 23.69 1.81
N PHE A 85 22.33 24.75 2.01
CA PHE A 85 22.81 26.01 2.56
C PHE A 85 23.38 25.85 3.97
N SER A 86 22.66 25.17 4.85
CA SER A 86 23.09 24.95 6.22
C SER A 86 24.35 24.10 6.27
N MET A 87 24.53 23.12 5.38
CA MET A 87 25.78 22.36 5.29
C MET A 87 26.97 23.25 4.89
N ASP A 88 26.81 24.10 3.88
CA ASP A 88 27.89 24.98 3.40
C ASP A 88 28.26 26.05 4.44
N ARG A 89 27.28 26.59 5.19
CA ARG A 89 27.50 27.71 6.12
C ARG A 89 27.64 27.32 7.58
N ARG A 90 27.26 26.10 7.98
CA ARG A 90 27.33 25.68 9.39
C ARG A 90 28.73 25.76 9.95
N GLN A 91 29.76 25.35 9.19
CA GLN A 91 31.15 25.43 9.66
C GLN A 91 31.63 26.88 9.83
N MET A 92 31.09 27.81 9.04
CA MET A 92 31.37 29.25 9.20
C MET A 92 30.73 29.76 10.49
N VAL A 93 29.43 29.49 10.70
CA VAL A 93 28.71 29.92 11.91
C VAL A 93 29.29 29.28 13.17
N MET A 94 29.77 28.03 13.11
CA MET A 94 30.44 27.39 14.24
C MET A 94 31.80 28.01 14.56
N ARG A 95 32.52 28.59 13.59
CA ARG A 95 33.77 29.33 13.83
C ARG A 95 33.52 30.74 14.36
N GLU A 96 32.50 31.41 13.85
CA GLU A 96 32.10 32.75 14.31
C GLU A 96 31.45 32.72 15.70
N HIS A 97 30.83 31.58 16.05
CA HIS A 97 30.23 31.35 17.35
C HIS A 97 30.68 30.01 17.97
N PRO A 98 31.95 29.88 18.40
CA PRO A 98 32.51 28.62 18.91
C PRO A 98 31.78 28.06 20.14
N ASN A 99 31.22 28.94 20.98
CA ASN A 99 30.49 28.58 22.20
C ASN A 99 28.97 28.46 21.98
N SER A 100 28.49 28.63 20.74
CA SER A 100 27.04 28.53 20.46
C SER A 100 26.54 27.09 20.49
N SER A 101 25.39 26.88 21.12
CA SER A 101 24.71 25.58 21.09
C SER A 101 24.23 25.26 19.68
N PHE A 102 24.15 23.96 19.33
CA PHE A 102 23.62 23.50 18.04
C PHE A 102 22.26 24.13 17.67
N ALA A 103 21.38 24.31 18.67
CA ALA A 103 20.08 24.95 18.46
C ALA A 103 20.23 26.42 18.04
N GLU A 104 21.18 27.13 18.63
CA GLU A 104 21.47 28.52 18.34
C GLU A 104 22.14 28.69 16.97
N THR A 105 23.14 27.85 16.64
CA THR A 105 23.74 27.79 15.30
C THR A 105 22.66 27.58 14.23
N THR A 106 21.68 26.70 14.49
CA THR A 106 20.57 26.44 13.57
C THR A 106 19.63 27.63 13.41
N ARG A 107 19.35 28.39 14.49
CA ARG A 107 18.56 29.64 14.41
C ARG A 107 19.29 30.71 13.61
N ILE A 108 20.59 30.88 13.81
CA ILE A 108 21.43 31.83 13.07
C ILE A 108 21.38 31.51 11.57
N LEU A 109 21.58 30.24 11.20
CA LEU A 109 21.45 29.77 9.82
C LEU A 109 20.05 30.02 9.24
N GLY A 110 19.00 29.82 10.02
CA GLY A 110 17.62 30.14 9.61
C GLY A 110 17.42 31.62 9.28
N ARG A 111 17.96 32.52 10.12
CA ARG A 111 17.94 33.98 9.88
C ARG A 111 18.74 34.36 8.65
N MET A 112 19.93 33.78 8.46
CA MET A 112 20.75 34.00 7.27
C MET A 112 20.02 33.54 5.99
N TRP A 113 19.37 32.37 6.03
CA TRP A 113 18.59 31.88 4.90
C TRP A 113 17.40 32.78 4.55
N ALA A 114 16.75 33.37 5.55
CA ALA A 114 15.66 34.32 5.33
C ALA A 114 16.14 35.56 4.57
N LYS A 115 17.32 36.09 4.92
CA LYS A 115 17.93 37.28 4.31
C LYS A 115 18.46 37.08 2.88
N LEU A 116 18.75 35.85 2.47
CA LEU A 116 19.28 35.57 1.12
C LEU A 116 18.29 35.96 0.01
N THR A 117 18.84 36.48 -1.08
CA THR A 117 18.09 36.81 -2.29
C THR A 117 17.64 35.56 -3.05
N THR A 118 16.66 35.71 -3.94
CA THR A 118 16.19 34.62 -4.81
C THR A 118 17.30 34.08 -5.71
N GLN A 119 18.22 34.94 -6.16
CA GLN A 119 19.35 34.52 -6.99
C GLN A 119 20.34 33.62 -6.23
N GLU A 120 20.71 34.01 -5.00
CA GLU A 120 21.61 33.21 -4.16
C GLU A 120 20.96 31.88 -3.72
N LYS A 121 19.66 31.92 -3.38
CA LYS A 121 18.84 30.73 -3.16
C LYS A 121 18.80 29.83 -4.40
N GLY A 122 18.87 30.41 -5.60
CA GLY A 122 18.92 29.73 -6.90
C GLY A 122 20.02 28.66 -7.01
N LYS A 123 21.20 28.89 -6.41
CA LYS A 123 22.28 27.88 -6.37
C LYS A 123 21.85 26.64 -5.58
N TYR A 124 21.18 26.85 -4.46
CA TYR A 124 20.76 25.78 -3.55
C TYR A 124 19.50 25.06 -4.04
N THR A 125 18.57 25.75 -4.72
CA THR A 125 17.40 25.11 -5.34
C THR A 125 17.84 24.15 -6.44
N LYS A 126 18.79 24.54 -7.30
CA LYS A 126 19.37 23.64 -8.32
C LYS A 126 19.98 22.38 -7.70
N ARG A 127 20.74 22.51 -6.59
CA ARG A 127 21.30 21.36 -5.86
C ARG A 127 20.21 20.46 -5.27
N ALA A 128 19.17 21.05 -4.69
CA ALA A 128 18.02 20.32 -4.15
C ALA A 128 17.25 19.55 -5.23
N GLU A 129 17.07 20.15 -6.40
CA GLU A 129 16.45 19.47 -7.55
C GLU A 129 17.30 18.30 -8.05
N ALA A 130 18.62 18.48 -8.17
CA ALA A 130 19.53 17.40 -8.54
C ALA A 130 19.49 16.23 -7.54
N ASP A 131 19.43 16.54 -6.24
CA ASP A 131 19.32 15.54 -5.17
C ASP A 131 17.98 14.82 -5.19
N LYS A 132 16.90 15.54 -5.49
CA LYS A 132 15.57 14.96 -5.74
C LYS A 132 15.60 13.98 -6.91
N ARG A 133 16.23 14.34 -8.03
CA ARG A 133 16.40 13.44 -9.18
C ARG A 133 17.26 12.22 -8.84
N ARG A 134 18.25 12.35 -7.96
CA ARG A 134 19.03 11.21 -7.42
C ARG A 134 18.12 10.29 -6.61
N TYR A 135 17.36 10.83 -5.65
CA TYR A 135 16.43 10.06 -4.82
C TYR A 135 15.38 9.32 -5.67
N GLU A 136 14.77 10.00 -6.64
CA GLU A 136 13.78 9.39 -7.54
C GLU A 136 14.36 8.22 -8.35
N ARG A 137 15.58 8.39 -8.89
CA ARG A 137 16.29 7.31 -9.60
C ARG A 137 16.62 6.13 -8.70
N GLU A 138 17.05 6.38 -7.46
CA GLU A 138 17.39 5.32 -6.50
C GLU A 138 16.12 4.58 -6.03
N ILE A 139 15.04 5.29 -5.70
CA ILE A 139 13.75 4.72 -5.30
C ILE A 139 13.08 3.95 -6.44
N LYS A 140 13.23 4.38 -7.70
CA LYS A 140 12.69 3.66 -8.86
C LYS A 140 13.35 2.29 -9.04
N LYS A 141 14.60 2.12 -8.62
CA LYS A 141 15.34 0.84 -8.69
C LYS A 141 14.93 -0.16 -7.61
N ILE A 142 14.31 0.29 -6.52
CA ILE A 142 13.82 -0.61 -5.47
C ILE A 142 12.52 -1.29 -5.93
N PRO A 143 12.47 -2.63 -5.99
CA PRO A 143 11.26 -3.35 -6.35
C PRO A 143 10.20 -3.17 -5.26
N ILE A 144 8.97 -2.87 -5.66
CA ILE A 144 7.84 -2.79 -4.72
C ILE A 144 7.47 -4.22 -4.31
N ARG A 145 7.86 -4.62 -3.11
CA ARG A 145 7.37 -5.85 -2.48
C ARG A 145 6.06 -5.56 -1.77
N ARG A 146 4.97 -6.25 -2.13
CA ARG A 146 3.71 -6.15 -1.40
C ARG A 146 3.70 -7.22 -0.33
N PRO A 147 3.50 -6.86 0.96
CA PRO A 147 3.39 -7.87 1.99
C PRO A 147 2.15 -8.74 1.75
N HIS A 148 2.31 -10.04 1.95
CA HIS A 148 1.22 -11.00 1.85
C HIS A 148 0.39 -10.99 3.14
N GLY A 149 -0.92 -11.12 3.01
CA GLY A 149 -1.80 -11.33 4.16
C GLY A 149 -1.71 -12.76 4.71
N ALA A 150 -2.31 -12.97 5.88
CA ALA A 150 -2.30 -14.25 6.60
C ALA A 150 -2.75 -15.43 5.72
N TYR A 151 -3.92 -15.30 5.08
CA TYR A 151 -4.44 -16.30 4.15
C TYR A 151 -3.49 -16.57 2.97
N THR A 152 -2.89 -15.53 2.38
CA THR A 152 -1.99 -15.71 1.24
C THR A 152 -0.69 -16.43 1.64
N LEU A 153 -0.18 -16.19 2.85
CA LEU A 153 0.96 -16.94 3.38
C LEU A 153 0.60 -18.40 3.63
N PHE A 154 -0.55 -18.64 4.26
CA PHE A 154 -1.08 -19.99 4.50
C PHE A 154 -1.21 -20.77 3.19
N VAL A 155 -1.88 -20.21 2.19
CA VAL A 155 -2.04 -20.81 0.87
C VAL A 155 -0.68 -21.17 0.28
N ARG A 156 0.26 -20.21 0.23
CA ARG A 156 1.62 -20.45 -0.29
C ARG A 156 2.35 -21.60 0.39
N GLU A 157 2.10 -21.81 1.67
CA GLU A 157 2.71 -22.90 2.43
C GLU A 157 2.10 -24.24 2.08
N GLN A 158 0.77 -24.30 1.96
CA GLN A 158 0.07 -25.51 1.51
C GLN A 158 0.52 -25.91 0.09
N TRP A 159 0.69 -24.94 -0.81
CA TRP A 159 1.19 -25.18 -2.17
C TRP A 159 2.60 -25.78 -2.24
N LYS A 160 3.45 -25.56 -1.23
CA LYS A 160 4.78 -26.19 -1.19
C LYS A 160 4.72 -27.66 -0.84
N ASN A 161 3.70 -28.06 -0.09
CA ASN A 161 3.54 -29.40 0.46
C ASN A 161 2.44 -30.18 -0.27
N ARG A 162 2.08 -29.77 -1.49
CA ARG A 162 0.97 -30.33 -2.24
C ARG A 162 1.38 -31.57 -3.05
N ASN A 163 0.54 -32.60 -3.01
CA ASN A 163 0.59 -33.69 -3.99
C ASN A 163 0.15 -33.22 -5.38
N LEU A 164 1.05 -33.36 -6.35
CA LEU A 164 0.91 -32.86 -7.73
C LEU A 164 -0.24 -33.50 -8.53
N ASP A 165 -0.76 -34.63 -8.05
CA ASP A 165 -1.81 -35.42 -8.70
C ASP A 165 -3.23 -34.80 -8.57
N VAL A 166 -3.40 -33.82 -7.69
CA VAL A 166 -4.70 -33.16 -7.49
C VAL A 166 -4.84 -31.91 -8.37
N SER A 167 -5.94 -31.86 -9.14
CA SER A 167 -6.30 -30.71 -9.97
C SER A 167 -6.23 -29.38 -9.20
N PHE A 168 -5.68 -28.35 -9.86
CA PHE A 168 -5.49 -27.00 -9.29
C PHE A 168 -6.78 -26.44 -8.67
N THR A 169 -7.90 -26.58 -9.37
CA THR A 169 -9.19 -26.02 -8.96
C THR A 169 -9.78 -26.76 -7.75
N SER A 170 -9.62 -28.08 -7.69
CA SER A 170 -10.06 -28.89 -6.55
C SER A 170 -9.26 -28.55 -5.30
N TYR A 171 -7.93 -28.56 -5.41
CA TYR A 171 -7.04 -28.26 -4.28
C TYR A 171 -7.20 -26.82 -3.77
N SER A 172 -7.41 -25.84 -4.66
CA SER A 172 -7.64 -24.47 -4.23
C SER A 172 -8.91 -24.32 -3.38
N LYS A 173 -9.98 -25.07 -3.70
CA LYS A 173 -11.22 -25.07 -2.91
C LYS A 173 -11.00 -25.74 -1.54
N GLU A 174 -10.25 -26.84 -1.52
CA GLU A 174 -9.89 -27.54 -0.28
C GLU A 174 -9.09 -26.65 0.67
N VAL A 175 -8.06 -25.95 0.17
CA VAL A 175 -7.25 -25.02 0.98
C VAL A 175 -8.10 -23.85 1.49
N ALA A 176 -9.05 -23.35 0.70
CA ALA A 176 -9.97 -22.32 1.15
C ALA A 176 -10.90 -22.83 2.27
N ASN A 177 -11.46 -24.03 2.12
CA ASN A 177 -12.30 -24.66 3.14
C ASN A 177 -11.53 -24.89 4.44
N ARG A 178 -10.28 -25.39 4.33
CA ARG A 178 -9.38 -25.57 5.47
C ARG A 178 -9.08 -24.26 6.19
N TRP A 179 -8.88 -23.15 5.48
CA TRP A 179 -8.73 -21.84 6.10
C TRP A 179 -10.00 -21.38 6.81
N SER A 180 -11.17 -21.55 6.21
CA SER A 180 -12.45 -21.15 6.81
C SER A 180 -12.70 -21.89 8.12
N ASN A 181 -12.49 -23.21 8.13
CA ASN A 181 -12.72 -24.08 9.30
C ASN A 181 -11.56 -24.08 10.31
N MET A 182 -10.49 -23.32 10.06
CA MET A 182 -9.35 -23.23 10.97
C MET A 182 -9.72 -22.44 12.23
N ASN A 183 -9.23 -22.90 13.39
CA ASN A 183 -9.49 -22.27 14.68
C ASN A 183 -8.87 -20.87 14.76
N GLU A 184 -9.48 -19.98 15.55
CA GLU A 184 -9.00 -18.60 15.68
C GLU A 184 -7.54 -18.56 16.19
N ARG A 185 -7.17 -19.45 17.13
CA ARG A 185 -5.79 -19.60 17.63
C ARG A 185 -4.77 -20.00 16.57
N GLU A 186 -5.19 -20.70 15.53
CA GLU A 186 -4.31 -21.09 14.43
C GLU A 186 -4.24 -19.95 13.39
N LYS A 187 -5.37 -19.28 13.12
CA LYS A 187 -5.42 -18.08 12.28
C LYS A 187 -4.54 -16.97 12.85
N THR A 188 -4.52 -16.75 14.17
CA THR A 188 -3.69 -15.72 14.81
C THR A 188 -2.20 -15.93 14.51
N ILE A 189 -1.70 -17.17 14.50
CA ILE A 189 -0.31 -17.48 14.13
C ILE A 189 0.00 -16.99 12.70
N TRP A 190 -0.93 -17.20 11.77
CA TRP A 190 -0.79 -16.70 10.40
C TRP A 190 -0.88 -15.18 10.31
N HIS A 191 -1.72 -14.55 11.12
CA HIS A 191 -1.83 -13.09 11.23
C HIS A 191 -0.56 -12.46 11.78
N GLU A 192 0.01 -13.00 12.86
CA GLU A 192 1.29 -12.56 13.41
C GLU A 192 2.44 -12.74 12.41
N ARG A 193 2.47 -13.89 11.73
CA ARG A 193 3.47 -14.16 10.68
C ARG A 193 3.36 -13.17 9.53
N ALA A 194 2.14 -12.82 9.11
CA ALA A 194 1.90 -11.80 8.11
C ALA A 194 2.33 -10.40 8.58
N GLU A 195 2.07 -10.04 9.83
CA GLU A 195 2.47 -8.74 10.37
C GLU A 195 4.00 -8.62 10.55
N ARG A 196 4.67 -9.71 10.94
CA ARG A 196 6.14 -9.79 10.98
C ARG A 196 6.75 -9.66 9.60
N GLU A 197 6.20 -10.37 8.60
CA GLU A 197 6.62 -10.27 7.20
C GLU A 197 6.40 -8.86 6.64
N LYS A 198 5.26 -8.25 6.96
CA LYS A 198 4.93 -6.87 6.61
C LYS A 198 5.92 -5.89 7.21
N SER A 199 6.20 -6.01 8.49
CA SER A 199 7.18 -5.16 9.19
C SER A 199 8.58 -5.30 8.55
N ARG A 200 9.01 -6.51 8.23
CA ARG A 200 10.28 -6.77 7.52
C ARG A 200 10.30 -6.09 6.15
N ILE A 201 9.27 -6.26 5.33
CA ILE A 201 9.17 -5.67 4.00
C ILE A 201 9.16 -4.14 4.06
N VAL A 202 8.49 -3.55 5.05
CA VAL A 202 8.46 -2.09 5.24
C VAL A 202 9.82 -1.56 5.63
N LEU A 203 10.57 -2.28 6.48
CA LEU A 203 11.94 -1.93 6.85
C LEU A 203 12.91 -2.06 5.68
N GLU A 204 12.84 -3.16 4.91
CA GLU A 204 13.69 -3.42 3.74
C GLU A 204 13.35 -2.53 2.53
N SER A 205 12.09 -2.13 2.39
CA SER A 205 11.57 -1.35 1.27
C SER A 205 10.61 -0.27 1.79
N PRO A 206 11.12 0.93 2.11
CA PRO A 206 10.30 2.05 2.57
C PRO A 206 9.23 2.48 1.56
N ARG A 207 9.40 2.13 0.27
CA ARG A 207 8.40 2.34 -0.79
C ARG A 207 7.22 1.37 -0.71
N SER A 208 7.42 0.24 -0.04
CA SER A 208 6.40 -0.79 0.21
C SER A 208 5.56 -0.51 1.45
N ALA A 209 5.91 0.50 2.24
CA ALA A 209 5.07 1.00 3.32
C ALA A 209 3.66 1.28 2.77
N PRO A 210 2.61 0.70 3.38
CA PRO A 210 1.25 1.09 3.05
C PRO A 210 1.14 2.59 3.26
N ILE A 211 1.00 3.35 2.16
CA ILE A 211 0.68 4.77 2.27
C ILE A 211 -0.68 4.79 2.97
N PRO A 212 -0.80 5.39 4.17
CA PRO A 212 -2.11 5.52 4.80
C PRO A 212 -2.98 6.22 3.78
N LYS A 213 -3.95 5.48 3.23
CA LYS A 213 -4.96 6.06 2.36
C LYS A 213 -5.68 7.03 3.27
N ARG A 214 -5.33 8.33 3.19
CA ARG A 214 -6.17 9.40 3.73
C ARG A 214 -7.55 9.03 3.22
N LYS A 215 -8.48 8.72 4.13
CA LYS A 215 -9.88 8.47 3.74
C LYS A 215 -10.22 9.65 2.85
N LYS A 216 -10.28 9.41 1.53
CA LYS A 216 -10.73 10.44 0.61
C LYS A 216 -12.14 10.66 1.09
N GLN A 217 -12.39 11.79 1.73
CA GLN A 217 -13.72 12.19 2.17
C GLN A 217 -14.51 12.32 0.86
N SER A 218 -15.02 11.19 0.37
CA SER A 218 -15.81 11.16 -0.84
C SER A 218 -17.09 11.84 -0.48
N THR A 219 -17.49 12.82 -1.29
CA THR A 219 -18.85 13.32 -1.22
C THR A 219 -19.77 12.12 -1.35
N LYS A 220 -20.70 11.98 -0.41
CA LYS A 220 -21.66 10.89 -0.42
C LYS A 220 -22.56 11.10 -1.65
N ARG A 221 -22.87 10.03 -2.38
CA ARG A 221 -23.77 10.10 -3.55
C ARG A 221 -25.11 10.71 -3.14
N PRO A 222 -25.80 11.42 -4.06
CA PRO A 222 -27.11 11.98 -3.75
C PRO A 222 -28.10 10.84 -3.46
N ARG A 223 -28.93 11.05 -2.45
CA ARG A 223 -29.99 10.12 -2.05
C ARG A 223 -31.15 10.23 -3.02
N THR A 224 -31.75 9.09 -3.35
CA THR A 224 -32.97 9.05 -4.17
C THR A 224 -34.21 9.29 -3.30
N ALA A 225 -35.35 9.55 -3.94
CA ALA A 225 -36.63 9.79 -3.26
C ALA A 225 -37.01 8.62 -2.34
N PHE A 226 -36.83 7.39 -2.81
CA PHE A 226 -37.04 6.18 -2.02
C PHE A 226 -36.16 6.12 -0.76
N ILE A 227 -34.90 6.57 -0.83
CA ILE A 227 -34.01 6.56 0.35
C ILE A 227 -34.49 7.56 1.41
N PHE A 228 -35.01 8.72 1.02
CA PHE A 228 -35.64 9.65 1.95
C PHE A 228 -36.90 9.06 2.59
N PHE A 229 -37.73 8.38 1.79
CA PHE A 229 -38.89 7.65 2.30
C PHE A 229 -38.50 6.57 3.32
N CYS A 230 -37.48 5.75 3.01
CA CYS A 230 -36.98 4.75 3.94
C CYS A 230 -36.44 5.39 5.22
N MET A 231 -35.83 6.58 5.17
CA MET A 231 -35.34 7.24 6.38
C MET A 231 -36.49 7.65 7.31
N ASP A 232 -37.58 8.16 6.76
CA ASP A 232 -38.73 8.64 7.53
C ASP A 232 -39.56 7.47 8.09
N LYS A 233 -39.77 6.42 7.29
CA LYS A 233 -40.70 5.32 7.65
C LYS A 233 -40.04 4.10 8.29
N ARG A 234 -38.71 3.94 8.19
CA ARG A 234 -38.02 2.76 8.75
C ARG A 234 -38.22 2.60 10.26
N GLN A 235 -38.19 3.69 11.02
CA GLN A 235 -38.39 3.62 12.47
C GLN A 235 -39.80 3.16 12.84
N MET A 236 -40.80 3.58 12.06
CA MET A 236 -42.18 3.12 12.21
C MET A 236 -42.27 1.61 11.95
N VAL A 237 -41.74 1.14 10.81
CA VAL A 237 -41.76 -0.29 10.45
C VAL A 237 -41.00 -1.15 11.45
N LEU A 238 -39.89 -0.66 12.02
CA LEU A 238 -39.14 -1.37 13.06
C LEU A 238 -39.90 -1.47 14.39
N ARG A 239 -40.67 -0.44 14.76
CA ARG A 239 -41.53 -0.50 15.96
C ARG A 239 -42.69 -1.46 15.79
N GLU A 240 -43.28 -1.47 14.58
CA GLU A 240 -44.37 -2.38 14.24
C GLU A 240 -43.89 -3.83 14.04
N ASN A 241 -42.62 -4.01 13.68
CA ASN A 241 -42.01 -5.32 13.47
C ASN A 241 -40.66 -5.46 14.20
N PRO A 242 -40.63 -5.49 15.55
CA PRO A 242 -39.39 -5.48 16.34
C PRO A 242 -38.47 -6.67 16.09
N ASN A 243 -39.04 -7.81 15.67
CA ASN A 243 -38.30 -9.05 15.39
C ASN A 243 -38.00 -9.26 13.88
N SER A 244 -38.34 -8.30 13.02
CA SER A 244 -38.13 -8.44 11.57
C SER A 244 -36.65 -8.33 11.20
N SER A 245 -36.21 -9.19 10.27
CA SER A 245 -34.87 -9.09 9.70
C SER A 245 -34.75 -7.86 8.80
N PHE A 246 -33.54 -7.31 8.65
CA PHE A 246 -33.26 -6.19 7.74
C PHE A 246 -33.88 -6.37 6.34
N ALA A 247 -33.79 -7.58 5.79
CA ALA A 247 -34.31 -7.90 4.46
C ALA A 247 -35.85 -7.82 4.41
N GLU A 248 -36.51 -8.18 5.51
CA GLU A 248 -37.95 -8.16 5.65
C GLU A 248 -38.46 -6.72 5.86
N THR A 249 -37.82 -5.94 6.73
CA THR A 249 -38.07 -4.50 6.88
C THR A 249 -37.89 -3.77 5.53
N ALA A 250 -36.86 -4.11 4.76
CA ALA A 250 -36.62 -3.53 3.44
C ALA A 250 -37.72 -3.89 2.43
N ARG A 251 -38.25 -5.12 2.49
CA ARG A 251 -39.37 -5.57 1.65
C ARG A 251 -40.66 -4.82 2.00
N ILE A 252 -40.97 -4.66 3.29
CA ILE A 252 -42.13 -3.90 3.76
C ILE A 252 -42.04 -2.45 3.28
N LEU A 253 -40.91 -1.79 3.45
CA LEU A 253 -40.70 -0.42 2.96
C LEU A 253 -40.79 -0.32 1.43
N GLY A 254 -40.33 -1.35 0.69
CA GLY A 254 -40.51 -1.43 -0.75
C GLY A 254 -41.98 -1.46 -1.17
N ASN A 255 -42.79 -2.28 -0.50
CA ASN A 255 -44.23 -2.39 -0.75
C ASN A 255 -44.97 -1.10 -0.37
N MET A 256 -44.62 -0.47 0.75
CA MET A 256 -45.23 0.81 1.13
C MET A 256 -44.91 1.91 0.10
N TRP A 257 -43.70 1.92 -0.47
CA TRP A 257 -43.31 2.88 -1.50
C TRP A 257 -44.11 2.71 -2.80
N THR A 258 -44.41 1.47 -3.22
CA THR A 258 -45.22 1.25 -4.43
C THR A 258 -46.65 1.75 -4.24
N GLN A 259 -47.19 1.58 -3.03
CA GLN A 259 -48.55 2.01 -2.65
C GLN A 259 -48.74 3.51 -2.46
N LEU A 260 -47.67 4.30 -2.27
CA LEU A 260 -47.78 5.75 -2.15
C LEU A 260 -48.39 6.40 -3.40
N THR A 261 -49.20 7.43 -3.18
CA THR A 261 -49.77 8.25 -4.25
C THR A 261 -48.69 9.10 -4.95
N SER A 262 -48.99 9.56 -6.17
CA SER A 262 -48.08 10.44 -6.91
C SER A 262 -47.79 11.75 -6.16
N SER A 263 -48.77 12.29 -5.43
CA SER A 263 -48.63 13.49 -4.61
C SER A 263 -47.66 13.29 -3.43
N GLU A 264 -47.78 12.17 -2.71
CA GLU A 264 -46.88 11.85 -1.60
C GLU A 264 -45.45 11.56 -2.09
N LYS A 265 -45.32 10.84 -3.21
CA LYS A 265 -44.03 10.61 -3.87
C LYS A 265 -43.38 11.93 -4.28
N GLU A 266 -44.16 12.91 -4.71
CA GLU A 266 -43.65 14.23 -5.13
C GLU A 266 -42.85 14.90 -4.02
N THR A 267 -43.31 14.82 -2.76
CA THR A 267 -42.58 15.39 -1.60
C THR A 267 -41.17 14.81 -1.45
N TYR A 268 -41.01 13.50 -1.67
CA TYR A 268 -39.72 12.82 -1.61
C TYR A 268 -38.87 13.08 -2.85
N THR A 269 -39.49 13.26 -4.03
CA THR A 269 -38.76 13.66 -5.24
C THR A 269 -38.14 15.05 -5.10
N LYS A 270 -38.87 16.02 -4.54
CA LYS A 270 -38.34 17.37 -4.24
C LYS A 270 -37.13 17.32 -3.28
N ARG A 271 -37.20 16.47 -2.24
CA ARG A 271 -36.05 16.24 -1.33
C ARG A 271 -34.85 15.60 -2.04
N ALA A 272 -35.10 14.64 -2.94
CA ALA A 272 -34.05 14.00 -3.74
C ALA A 272 -33.38 14.98 -4.71
N GLU A 273 -34.15 15.86 -5.35
CA GLU A 273 -33.62 16.91 -6.22
C GLU A 273 -32.78 17.94 -5.45
N ALA A 274 -33.23 18.34 -4.26
CA ALA A 274 -32.45 19.20 -3.37
C ALA A 274 -31.12 18.55 -2.98
N ASP A 275 -31.12 17.25 -2.67
CA ASP A 275 -29.92 16.50 -2.33
C ASP A 275 -28.97 16.32 -3.53
N LYS A 276 -29.53 16.13 -4.73
CA LYS A 276 -28.77 16.15 -6.00
C LYS A 276 -28.06 17.49 -6.20
N LYS A 277 -28.75 18.62 -6.00
CA LYS A 277 -28.14 19.96 -6.06
C LYS A 277 -27.05 20.15 -5.00
N ARG A 278 -27.25 19.64 -3.79
CA ARG A 278 -26.20 19.61 -2.74
C ARG A 278 -24.97 18.84 -3.22
N TYR A 279 -25.16 17.66 -3.80
CA TYR A 279 -24.05 16.80 -4.24
C TYR A 279 -23.25 17.47 -5.35
N GLU A 280 -23.93 18.07 -6.33
CA GLU A 280 -23.29 18.84 -7.40
C GLU A 280 -22.46 20.00 -6.86
N ARG A 281 -22.97 20.72 -5.84
CA ARG A 281 -22.23 21.80 -5.17
C ARG A 281 -20.99 21.28 -4.43
N GLU A 282 -21.13 20.19 -3.67
CA GLU A 282 -20.02 19.57 -2.94
C GLU A 282 -18.93 19.04 -3.88
N ILE A 283 -19.31 18.42 -5.00
CA ILE A 283 -18.38 17.97 -6.04
C ILE A 283 -17.66 19.16 -6.68
N LYS A 284 -18.38 20.21 -7.07
CA LYS A 284 -17.78 21.43 -7.65
C LYS A 284 -16.78 22.05 -6.68
N ASN A 285 -17.11 22.17 -5.40
CA ASN A 285 -16.23 22.72 -4.36
C ASN A 285 -14.99 21.84 -4.13
N ASN A 286 -15.16 20.52 -4.05
CA ASN A 286 -14.03 19.59 -3.92
C ASN A 286 -13.12 19.58 -5.15
N THR A 287 -13.68 19.77 -6.35
CA THR A 287 -12.91 19.86 -7.60
C THR A 287 -12.12 21.18 -7.67
N LYS A 288 -12.73 22.30 -7.25
CA LYS A 288 -12.05 23.60 -7.12
C LYS A 288 -10.93 23.54 -6.09
N GLN A 289 -11.17 22.98 -4.89
CA GLN A 289 -10.13 22.78 -3.87
C GLN A 289 -9.00 21.85 -4.34
N ALA A 290 -9.30 20.84 -5.17
CA ALA A 290 -8.27 19.99 -5.79
C ALA A 290 -7.42 20.73 -6.82
N SER A 291 -8.00 21.69 -7.56
CA SER A 291 -7.28 22.52 -8.54
C SER A 291 -6.40 23.58 -7.90
N THR A 292 -6.86 24.25 -6.83
CA THR A 292 -6.06 25.22 -6.05
C THR A 292 -4.95 24.53 -5.27
N THR A 293 -5.19 23.34 -4.71
CA THR A 293 -4.14 22.54 -4.07
C THR A 293 -3.08 22.03 -5.06
N LYS A 294 -3.42 21.89 -6.35
CA LYS A 294 -2.47 21.50 -7.41
C LYS A 294 -1.68 22.67 -8.01
N ARG A 295 -2.16 23.92 -7.93
CA ARG A 295 -1.46 25.10 -8.48
C ARG A 295 -0.68 25.93 -7.44
N GLY A 296 -0.59 25.47 -6.18
CA GLY A 296 0.11 26.21 -5.11
C GLY A 296 0.74 25.34 -4.02
N ARG A 297 1.45 24.25 -4.36
CA ARG A 297 2.30 23.54 -3.38
C ARG A 297 3.79 23.70 -3.70
N PRO A 298 4.50 24.63 -3.05
CA PRO A 298 5.87 24.35 -2.66
C PRO A 298 5.82 23.22 -1.63
N VAL A 299 6.62 22.18 -1.84
CA VAL A 299 6.80 21.09 -0.86
C VAL A 299 7.54 21.67 0.34
N GLY A 300 6.78 22.11 1.34
CA GLY A 300 7.26 22.63 2.61
C GLY A 300 6.49 22.02 3.76
N TYR A 301 7.23 21.41 4.68
CA TYR A 301 6.79 20.89 5.97
C TYR A 301 5.91 21.91 6.72
N ARG A 302 4.84 21.45 7.38
CA ARG A 302 4.23 22.21 8.48
C ARG A 302 4.11 21.31 9.71
N ASN A 303 4.97 21.59 10.67
CA ASN A 303 4.90 21.06 12.03
C ASN A 303 3.77 21.76 12.79
N ASN A 304 3.22 21.00 13.74
CA ASN A 304 2.34 21.43 14.81
C ASN A 304 2.73 22.77 15.44
N ARG A 305 1.71 23.57 15.74
CA ARG A 305 1.69 24.37 16.96
C ARG A 305 0.23 24.45 17.43
N ASN A 306 -0.03 23.87 18.60
CA ASN A 306 -1.21 24.16 19.42
C ASN A 306 -1.15 25.64 19.81
N GLU A 307 -2.31 26.30 19.86
CA GLU A 307 -2.82 26.96 21.07
C GLU A 307 -4.25 27.49 20.85
N GLU A 308 -5.06 27.27 21.89
CA GLU A 308 -6.29 27.96 22.28
C GLU A 308 -7.50 28.01 21.35
N SER A 309 -8.40 27.05 21.59
CA SER A 309 -9.83 27.12 21.26
C SER A 309 -10.60 27.77 22.41
N THR A 310 -11.07 29.00 22.17
CA THR A 310 -12.18 29.61 22.91
C THR A 310 -13.49 28.89 22.58
N SER A 311 -14.33 28.78 23.62
CA SER A 311 -15.66 28.20 23.67
C SER A 311 -16.59 28.52 22.50
N ARG A 312 -17.20 27.48 21.93
CA ARG A 312 -18.60 27.51 21.49
C ARG A 312 -19.15 26.10 21.34
N SER A 313 -20.25 25.90 22.02
CA SER A 313 -21.07 24.71 22.17
C SER A 313 -21.43 24.03 20.85
N ASN A 314 -21.34 22.70 20.85
CA ASN A 314 -22.04 21.83 19.92
C ASN A 314 -22.53 20.59 20.68
N GLU A 315 -23.67 20.78 21.36
CA GLU A 315 -24.67 19.75 21.51
C GLU A 315 -25.02 19.21 20.13
N SER A 316 -24.65 17.96 19.85
CA SER A 316 -25.26 17.03 18.88
C SER A 316 -24.20 16.00 18.45
N SER A 317 -23.77 15.16 19.40
CA SER A 317 -23.01 13.95 19.12
C SER A 317 -23.41 12.84 20.09
N SER A 318 -24.72 12.55 20.16
CA SER A 318 -25.26 11.42 20.92
C SER A 318 -26.45 10.75 20.23
N ILE A 319 -26.30 10.32 18.96
CA ILE A 319 -27.32 9.45 18.31
C ILE A 319 -26.67 8.34 17.44
N TRP A 320 -25.40 7.99 17.63
CA TRP A 320 -24.79 6.86 16.91
C TRP A 320 -23.86 5.97 17.76
N SER A 321 -23.93 6.09 19.10
CA SER A 321 -23.18 5.23 20.02
C SER A 321 -24.06 4.37 20.95
N ASP A 322 -25.38 4.61 21.05
CA ASP A 322 -26.28 3.83 21.93
C ASP A 322 -27.10 2.75 21.20
N VAL A 323 -26.58 2.19 20.11
CA VAL A 323 -27.26 1.12 19.33
C VAL A 323 -26.61 -0.25 19.53
N CYS A 324 -25.64 -0.37 20.45
CA CYS A 324 -24.94 -1.63 20.70
C CYS A 324 -24.73 -1.90 22.20
N GLU A 325 -25.79 -1.94 23.01
CA GLU A 325 -25.75 -2.71 24.26
C GLU A 325 -27.18 -3.03 24.70
N GLY A 326 -27.57 -4.29 24.54
CA GLY A 326 -28.79 -4.81 25.12
C GLY A 326 -28.65 -4.85 26.64
N ARG A 327 -29.34 -3.93 27.34
CA ARG A 327 -29.73 -4.12 28.73
C ARG A 327 -31.21 -3.85 28.88
N LEU A 328 -31.94 -4.92 29.10
CA LEU A 328 -33.21 -4.88 29.83
C LEU A 328 -32.93 -4.26 31.21
N LEU A 329 -33.72 -3.26 31.59
CA LEU A 329 -33.87 -2.88 32.99
C LEU A 329 -35.35 -2.83 33.36
N PRO A 330 -35.70 -3.23 34.59
CA PRO A 330 -37.02 -3.69 34.97
C PRO A 330 -38.02 -2.56 35.19
N ILE A 331 -39.29 -2.90 34.94
CA ILE A 331 -40.47 -2.18 35.39
C ILE A 331 -40.51 -2.24 36.92
N THR A 332 -40.57 -1.08 37.58
CA THR A 332 -41.15 -0.99 38.92
C THR A 332 -42.19 0.14 38.91
N LEU A 333 -43.43 -0.28 39.10
CA LEU A 333 -44.58 0.55 39.46
C LEU A 333 -44.28 1.32 40.75
N PHE A 334 -44.50 2.64 40.76
CA PHE A 334 -45.61 3.30 41.46
C PHE A 334 -45.63 4.79 41.08
#